data_AF-A0A816VN20-F1
#
_entry.id   AF-A0A816VN20-F1
#
_cell.length_a   1.000
_cell.length_b   1.000
_cell.length_c   1.000
_cell.angle_alpha   90.00
_cell.angle_beta   90.00
_cell.angle_gamma   90.00
#
_symmetry.space_group_name_H-M   'P 1'
#
loop_
_entity.id
_entity.type
_entity.pdbx_description
1 polymer ?
#
loop_
_entity_poly.entity_id
_entity_poly.type
_entity_poly.pdbx_seq_one_letter_code
_entity_poly.pdbx_strand_id
1 'polypeptide(L)' 'MILLGRTGTGKRSVGNTILGEKYFKSGKRPIGVTTKCAYGAQDFEQKRLFLVDTPGFLDPNIAGKAIQREFGTAYE' A
#
# COMPACT_ATOMS: atom_id res chain seq x y z
N MET A 1 -4.08 -9.15 1.69
CA MET A 1 -2.96 -9.00 0.73
C MET A 1 -2.22 -7.70 1.02
N ILE A 2 -0.89 -7.68 0.85
CA ILE A 2 -0.04 -6.50 1.10
C ILE A 2 0.73 -6.19 -0.19
N LEU A 3 0.73 -4.94 -0.63
CA LEU A 3 1.45 -4.49 -1.83
C LEU A 3 2.81 -3.91 -1.45
N LEU A 4 3.88 -4.57 -1.86
CA LEU A 4 5.27 -4.15 -1.58
C LEU A 4 5.97 -3.63 -2.84
N GLY A 5 6.96 -2.76 -2.66
CA GLY A 5 7.74 -2.18 -3.75
C GLY A 5 8.21 -0.75 -3.48
N ARG A 6 9.08 -0.25 -4.37
CA ARG A 6 9.62 1.14 -4.32
C ARG A 6 8.53 2.19 -4.53
N THR A 7 8.82 3.44 -4.19
CA THR A 7 7.93 4.57 -4.51
C THR A 7 7.87 4.76 -6.03
N GLY A 8 6.68 5.03 -6.54
CA GLY A 8 6.46 5.27 -7.98
C GLY A 8 6.28 4.02 -8.85
N THR A 9 6.42 2.80 -8.32
CA THR A 9 6.23 1.56 -9.10
C THR A 9 4.77 1.19 -9.37
N GLY A 10 3.82 2.05 -8.99
CA GLY A 10 2.40 1.86 -9.32
C GLY A 10 1.60 0.97 -8.36
N LYS A 11 2.11 0.64 -7.16
CA LYS A 11 1.39 -0.16 -6.14
C LYS A 11 -0.07 0.26 -5.97
N ARG A 12 -0.32 1.54 -5.70
CA ARG A 12 -1.67 2.12 -5.56
C ARG A 12 -2.54 1.94 -6.80
N SER A 13 -1.96 2.09 -7.99
CA SER A 13 -2.68 1.91 -9.25
C SER A 13 -3.12 0.46 -9.40
N VAL A 14 -2.20 -0.48 -9.17
CA VAL A 14 -2.51 -1.91 -9.17
C VAL A 14 -3.53 -2.26 -8.08
N GLY A 15 -3.45 -1.64 -6.91
CA GLY A 15 -4.42 -1.88 -5.84
C GLY A 15 -5.83 -1.46 -6.21
N ASN A 16 -6.00 -0.34 -6.90
CA ASN A 16 -7.30 0.05 -7.45
C ASN A 16 -7.77 -0.91 -8.53
N THR A 17 -6.86 -1.38 -9.40
CA THR A 17 -7.19 -2.40 -10.41
C THR A 17 -7.68 -3.69 -9.77
N ILE A 18 -7.01 -4.16 -8.71
CA ILE A 18 -7.37 -5.37 -7.98
C ILE A 18 -8.72 -5.23 -7.28
N LEU A 19 -8.99 -4.08 -6.65
CA LEU A 19 -10.24 -3.82 -5.93
C LEU A 19 -11.40 -3.43 -6.86
N GLY A 20 -11.13 -3.18 -8.14
CA GLY A 20 -12.11 -2.72 -9.13
C GLY A 20 -12.61 -1.29 -8.94
N GLU A 21 -12.09 -0.56 -7.96
CA GLU A 21 -12.58 0.74 -7.51
C GLU A 21 -11.43 1.65 -7.07
N LYS A 22 -11.67 2.98 -7.01
CA LYS A 22 -10.64 3.96 -6.64
C LYS A 22 -10.49 4.14 -5.12
N TYR A 23 -9.88 3.17 -4.45
CA TYR A 23 -9.56 3.25 -3.02
C TYR A 23 -8.32 4.09 -2.71
N PHE A 24 -7.31 4.06 -3.57
CA PHE A 24 -6.02 4.73 -3.36
C PHE A 24 -5.82 5.86 -4.36
N LYS A 25 -5.36 7.02 -3.87
CA LYS A 25 -4.99 8.14 -4.74
C LYS A 25 -3.79 7.75 -5.63
N SER A 26 -4.02 7.69 -6.93
CA SER A 26 -3.03 7.29 -7.94
C SER A 26 -3.04 8.28 -9.12
N GLY A 27 -1.94 8.34 -9.87
CA GLY A 27 -1.78 9.24 -11.01
C GLY A 27 -0.55 8.91 -11.85
N LYS A 28 -0.43 9.52 -13.02
CA LYS A 28 0.67 9.29 -13.97
C LYS A 28 2.06 9.71 -13.45
N ARG A 29 2.10 10.59 -12.45
CA ARG A 29 3.31 11.01 -11.75
C ARG A 29 3.22 10.57 -10.29
N PRO A 30 4.35 10.29 -9.60
CA PRO A 30 4.35 10.03 -8.17
C PRO A 30 3.64 11.16 -7.42
N ILE A 31 2.56 10.83 -6.72
CA ILE A 31 1.80 11.79 -5.91
C ILE A 31 2.42 11.80 -4.51
N GLY A 32 3.59 12.43 -4.41
CA GLY A 32 4.38 12.48 -3.19
C GLY A 32 4.92 11.12 -2.75
N VAL A 33 5.47 11.10 -1.54
CA VAL A 33 5.97 9.89 -0.88
C VAL A 33 4.88 9.33 0.01
N THR A 34 4.57 8.04 -0.14
CA THR A 34 3.72 7.32 0.81
C THR A 34 4.50 7.11 2.10
N THR A 35 4.05 7.72 3.20
CA THR A 35 4.70 7.62 4.53
C THR A 35 3.94 6.79 5.55
N LYS A 36 2.69 6.40 5.22
CA LYS A 36 1.83 5.55 6.04
C LYS A 36 1.18 4.46 5.19
N CYS A 37 0.81 3.33 5.80
CA CYS A 37 -0.01 2.35 5.11
C CYS A 37 -1.42 2.88 4.86
N ALA A 38 -2.05 2.42 3.79
CA ALA A 38 -3.45 2.65 3.50
C ALA A 38 -4.14 1.31 3.23
N TYR A 39 -5.42 1.20 3.55
CA TYR A 39 -6.18 -0.02 3.38
C TYR A 39 -7.38 0.19 2.47
N GLY A 40 -7.69 -0.82 1.68
CA GLY A 40 -8.91 -0.95 0.89
C GLY A 40 -9.49 -2.33 1.10
N ALA A 41 -10.81 -2.45 1.01
CA ALA A 41 -11.48 -3.73 1.11
C ALA A 41 -12.67 -3.77 0.16
N GLN A 42 -12.83 -4.89 -0.53
CA GLN A 42 -13.92 -5.14 -1.46
C GLN A 42 -14.40 -6.58 -1.32
N ASP A 43 -15.70 -6.80 -1.46
CA ASP A 43 -16.25 -8.15 -1.54
C ASP A 43 -15.96 -8.70 -2.94
N PHE A 44 -15.31 -9.86 -2.98
CA PHE A 44 -14.98 -10.57 -4.20
C PHE A 44 -15.49 -12.01 -4.06
N GLU A 45 -16.52 -12.33 -4.83
CA GLU A 45 -17.32 -13.54 -4.65
C GLU A 45 -17.90 -13.64 -3.22
N GLN A 46 -17.70 -14.76 -2.55
CA GLN A 46 -18.16 -15.04 -1.18
C GLN A 46 -17.10 -14.70 -0.12
N LYS A 47 -16.07 -13.94 -0.48
CA LYS A 47 -14.95 -13.58 0.40
C LYS A 47 -14.72 -12.07 0.41
N ARG A 48 -14.24 -11.56 1.54
CA ARG A 48 -13.82 -10.16 1.66
C ARG A 48 -12.32 -10.04 1.39
N LEU A 49 -11.96 -9.34 0.32
CA LEU A 49 -10.57 -9.06 -0.01
C LEU A 49 -10.10 -7.82 0.74
N PHE A 50 -9.09 -7.96 1.58
CA PHE A 50 -8.40 -6.84 2.22
C PHE A 50 -7.06 -6.58 1.53
N LEU A 51 -6.81 -5.32 1.21
CA LEU A 51 -5.60 -4.89 0.51
C LEU A 51 -4.92 -3.74 1.25
N VAL A 52 -3.62 -3.89 1.50
CA VAL A 52 -2.79 -2.87 2.16
C VAL A 52 -1.79 -2.30 1.16
N ASP A 53 -1.88 -1.00 0.88
CA ASP A 53 -0.83 -0.22 0.21
C ASP A 53 0.20 0.23 1.23
N THR A 54 1.48 -0.02 0.97
CA THR A 54 2.56 0.34 1.90
C THR A 54 3.36 1.56 1.44
N PRO A 55 4.07 2.24 2.35
CA PRO A 55 5.21 3.08 2.03
C PRO A 55 6.22 2.39 1.09
N GLY A 56 7.15 3.18 0.54
CA GLY A 56 8.26 2.69 -0.29
C GLY A 56 9.11 1.64 0.44
N PHE A 57 8.67 0.38 0.39
CA PHE A 57 9.21 -0.70 1.22
C PHE A 57 10.67 -1.02 0.87
N LEU A 58 11.04 -0.79 -0.38
CA LEU A 58 12.38 -1.04 -0.91
C LEU A 58 13.19 0.25 -1.12
N ASP A 59 12.71 1.39 -0.60
CA ASP A 59 13.40 2.67 -0.70
C ASP A 59 14.26 2.89 0.55
N PRO A 60 15.60 2.94 0.46
CA PRO A 60 16.47 3.01 1.63
C PRO A 60 16.16 4.18 2.58
N ASN A 61 15.70 5.30 2.02
CA ASN A 61 15.38 6.53 2.77
C ASN A 61 14.00 6.49 3.46
N ILE A 62 13.13 5.55 3.10
CA ILE A 62 11.74 5.47 3.58
C ILE A 62 11.51 4.18 4.38
N ALA A 63 12.11 3.08 3.91
CA ALA A 63 11.95 1.74 4.45
C ALA A 63 12.21 1.69 5.96
N GLY A 64 13.36 2.18 6.43
CA GLY A 64 13.76 2.04 7.84
C GLY A 64 12.72 2.58 8.83
N LYS A 65 12.38 3.88 8.75
CA LYS A 65 11.47 4.51 9.72
C LYS A 65 9.99 4.19 9.48
N ALA A 66 9.56 4.17 8.22
CA ALA A 66 8.16 3.99 7.90
C ALA A 66 7.71 2.54 8.11
N ILE A 67 8.53 1.56 7.70
CA ILE A 67 8.22 0.14 7.91
C ILE A 67 8.27 -0.18 9.41
N GLN A 68 9.29 0.29 10.13
CA GLN A 68 9.37 0.01 11.57
C GLN A 68 8.18 0.60 12.34
N ARG A 69 7.67 1.77 11.94
CA ARG A 69 6.46 2.35 12.57
C ARG A 69 5.18 1.57 12.24
N GLU A 70 5.05 1.09 11.01
CA GLU A 70 3.82 0.47 10.51
C GLU A 70 3.74 -1.04 10.82
N PHE A 71 4.90 -1.70 10.95
CA PHE A 71 5.01 -3.15 11.20
C PHE A 71 5.67 -3.49 12.55
N GLY A 72 6.26 -2.51 13.23
CA GLY A 72 6.89 -2.68 14.55
C GLY A 72 5.91 -2.39 15.69
N THR A 73 5.02 -3.36 15.93
CA THR A 73 4.48 -3.80 17.24
C THR A 73 3.47 -4.89 16.93
N ALA A 74 3.95 -6.11 16.71
CA ALA A 74 3.12 -7.32 16.63
C ALA A 74 3.60 -8.42 17.62
N TYR A 75 4.40 -8.02 18.61
CA TYR A 75 4.85 -8.87 19.71
C TYR A 75 4.79 -8.05 21.01
N GLU A 76 3.58 -7.91 21.55
CA GLU A 76 3.30 -7.93 23.00
C GLU A 76 2.21 -8.98 23.23
#